data_AF-A0A8X6TPZ4-F1
#
_entry.id   AF-A0A8X6TPZ4-F1
#
_cell.length_a   1.000
_cell.length_b   1.000
_cell.length_c   1.000
_cell.angle_alpha   90.00
_cell.angle_beta   90.00
_cell.angle_gamma   90.00
#
_symmetry.space_group_name_H-M   'P 1'
#
loop_
_entity.id
_entity.type
_entity.pdbx_description
1 polymer ?
#
loop_
_entity_poly.entity_id
_entity_poly.type
_entity_poly.pdbx_seq_one_letter_code
_entity_poly.pdbx_strand_id
1 'polypeptide(L)'
;MDQHNGYENGETDHTKNFFSSLISKNRSGEIYKSTFDYISKVAKELRESQSFYTFDFADVLWKVQRWKEKFPHIRPFYAVKTNSDPVLLRLLVLLEFSFDCATEGEIRYVLNAGGDPKNIIFAHVIKPPGALQYASSVGVDFMTFDSKEELLKIHKYYPEARLLLRLTPEDVKCSFDLSDKFGCDAEDAMDVLSFAKDLSLNVIGISFHVGGLCKNPNSYAATIKTCGNIFQLGKKLGFDFKILDIGGGFTGCKGSDALFDEIVQVIKSALKENFTEPDIEIIAEPGTFFAGSAVSLTTAICGKKKRNVQCKTVNGN
;
A
#
# COMPACT_ATOMS: atom_id res chain seq x y z
N MET A 1 22.21 32.74 -22.55
CA MET A 1 23.36 31.90 -22.95
C MET A 1 23.45 30.81 -21.92
N ASP A 2 22.95 29.66 -22.34
CA ASP A 2 22.59 28.51 -21.53
C ASP A 2 23.80 27.81 -20.91
N GLN A 3 23.66 27.43 -19.64
CA GLN A 3 24.41 26.33 -19.04
C GLN A 3 23.43 25.45 -18.28
N HIS A 4 22.69 24.63 -19.03
CA HIS A 4 22.13 23.38 -18.50
C HIS A 4 23.26 22.35 -18.50
N ASN A 5 23.88 22.13 -17.33
CA ASN A 5 24.76 20.99 -17.13
C ASN A 5 23.94 19.81 -16.59
N GLY A 6 23.90 18.74 -17.39
CA GLY A 6 23.32 17.46 -17.05
C GLY A 6 24.06 16.77 -15.90
N TYR A 7 23.31 16.55 -14.84
CA TYR A 7 23.50 15.57 -13.77
C TYR A 7 22.09 14.95 -13.63
N GLU A 8 21.78 13.66 -13.65
CA GLU A 8 22.50 12.39 -13.63
C GLU A 8 21.52 11.36 -14.21
N ASN A 9 21.82 10.77 -15.38
CA ASN A 9 21.14 9.56 -15.87
C ASN A 9 22.01 8.30 -15.63
N GLY A 10 23.13 8.43 -14.91
CA GLY A 10 24.12 7.36 -14.75
C GLY A 10 23.98 6.51 -13.48
N GLU A 11 23.47 7.08 -12.37
CA GLU A 11 23.30 6.34 -11.11
C GLU A 11 22.13 5.34 -11.14
N THR A 12 21.07 5.67 -11.87
CA THR A 12 19.86 4.84 -11.99
C THR A 12 20.11 3.56 -12.78
N ASP A 13 20.98 3.58 -13.79
CA ASP A 13 21.34 2.39 -14.58
C ASP A 13 22.29 1.44 -13.84
N HIS A 14 23.24 1.97 -13.07
CA HIS A 14 24.10 1.15 -12.21
C HIS A 14 23.31 0.44 -11.11
N THR A 15 22.34 1.13 -10.52
CA THR A 15 21.48 0.60 -9.47
C THR A 15 20.55 -0.51 -10.00
N LYS A 16 19.94 -0.29 -11.18
CA LYS A 16 19.12 -1.32 -11.86
C LYS A 16 19.94 -2.58 -12.17
N ASN A 17 21.14 -2.41 -12.73
CA ASN A 17 22.03 -3.52 -13.04
C ASN A 17 22.50 -4.28 -11.78
N PHE A 18 22.76 -3.56 -10.67
CA PHE A 18 23.08 -4.16 -9.39
C PHE A 18 21.93 -5.03 -8.85
N PHE A 19 20.70 -4.51 -8.85
CA PHE A 19 19.54 -5.26 -8.36
C PHE A 19 19.21 -6.46 -9.26
N SER A 20 19.27 -6.33 -10.59
CA SER A 20 19.10 -7.45 -11.52
C SER A 20 20.14 -8.55 -11.29
N SER A 21 21.40 -8.18 -11.05
CA SER A 21 22.46 -9.13 -10.70
C SER A 21 22.17 -9.81 -9.35
N LEU A 22 21.75 -9.06 -8.33
CA LEU A 22 21.43 -9.59 -7.00
C LEU A 22 20.28 -10.61 -7.05
N ILE A 23 19.22 -10.31 -7.80
CA ILE A 23 18.07 -11.22 -8.01
C ILE A 23 18.54 -12.51 -8.67
N SER A 24 19.35 -12.41 -9.73
CA SER A 24 19.85 -13.59 -10.45
C SER A 24 20.74 -14.46 -9.56
N LYS A 25 21.66 -13.84 -8.81
CA LYS A 25 22.59 -14.55 -7.90
C LYS A 25 21.89 -15.21 -6.72
N ASN A 26 20.85 -14.57 -6.18
CA ASN A 26 20.06 -15.19 -5.12
C ASN A 26 19.27 -16.39 -5.66
N ARG A 27 18.70 -16.29 -6.86
CA ARG A 27 18.00 -17.42 -7.52
C ARG A 27 18.92 -18.58 -7.89
N SER A 28 20.16 -18.31 -8.28
CA SER A 28 21.16 -19.37 -8.56
C SER A 28 21.78 -19.96 -7.29
N GLY A 29 21.50 -19.39 -6.12
CA GLY A 29 22.08 -19.83 -4.85
C GLY A 29 23.55 -19.45 -4.67
N GLU A 30 24.06 -18.52 -5.48
CA GLU A 30 25.46 -18.08 -5.47
C GLU A 30 25.86 -17.31 -4.21
N ILE A 31 24.91 -16.63 -3.55
CA ILE A 31 25.16 -15.89 -2.31
C ILE A 31 24.97 -16.81 -1.10
N TYR A 32 23.78 -17.42 -1.01
CA TYR A 32 23.46 -18.51 -0.10
C TYR A 32 22.53 -19.46 -0.86
N LYS A 33 22.64 -20.77 -0.64
CA LYS A 33 21.74 -21.76 -1.25
C LYS A 33 20.26 -21.50 -0.89
N SER A 34 20.02 -20.87 0.27
CA SER A 34 18.71 -20.38 0.70
C SER A 34 18.84 -19.33 1.81
N THR A 35 17.78 -18.55 2.03
CA THR A 35 17.63 -17.67 3.23
C THR A 35 17.84 -18.45 4.53
N PHE A 36 17.45 -19.74 4.55
CA PHE A 36 17.63 -20.62 5.70
C PHE A 36 19.11 -20.92 5.98
N ASP A 37 19.94 -21.07 4.95
CA ASP A 37 21.38 -21.29 5.12
C ASP A 37 22.07 -20.06 5.72
N TYR A 38 21.68 -18.86 5.28
CA TYR A 38 22.15 -17.61 5.88
C TYR A 38 21.73 -17.50 7.35
N ILE A 39 20.44 -17.70 7.64
CA ILE A 39 19.91 -17.70 9.00
C ILE A 39 20.67 -18.70 9.88
N SER A 40 20.90 -19.91 9.39
CA SER A 40 21.60 -20.97 10.12
C SER A 40 23.06 -20.62 10.41
N LYS A 41 23.73 -19.90 9.51
CA LYS A 41 25.08 -19.39 9.73
C LYS A 41 25.09 -18.32 10.82
N VAL A 42 24.26 -17.28 10.67
CA VAL A 42 24.18 -16.17 11.63
C VAL A 42 23.76 -16.66 13.02
N ALA A 43 22.80 -17.59 13.09
CA ALA A 43 22.35 -18.16 14.35
C ALA A 43 23.46 -18.92 15.12
N LYS A 44 24.47 -19.47 14.44
CA LYS A 44 25.63 -20.10 15.09
C LYS A 44 26.63 -19.09 15.66
N GLU A 45 26.65 -17.87 15.12
CA GLU A 45 27.54 -16.79 15.53
C GLU A 45 26.93 -15.94 16.66
N LEU A 46 25.61 -15.98 16.81
CA LEU A 46 24.89 -15.28 17.88
C LEU A 46 24.89 -16.07 19.19
N ARG A 47 24.92 -15.36 20.32
CA ARG A 47 24.87 -15.98 21.65
C ARG A 47 23.54 -16.71 21.84
N GLU A 48 23.57 -17.80 22.63
CA GLU A 48 22.42 -18.62 23.02
C GLU A 48 21.37 -17.78 23.79
N SER A 49 20.55 -16.99 23.08
CA SER A 49 19.34 -16.28 23.59
C SER A 49 18.88 -15.12 22.68
N GLN A 50 19.65 -14.75 21.65
CA GLN A 50 19.30 -13.58 20.83
C GLN A 50 18.38 -13.95 19.66
N SER A 51 17.21 -13.30 19.62
CA SER A 51 16.34 -13.27 18.45
C SER A 51 16.80 -12.18 17.48
N PHE A 52 16.63 -12.40 16.19
CA PHE A 52 16.97 -11.42 15.17
C PHE A 52 16.02 -11.52 13.98
N TYR A 53 15.85 -10.39 13.29
CA TYR A 53 15.15 -10.34 12.03
C TYR A 53 16.13 -10.50 10.86
N THR A 54 15.72 -11.23 9.83
CA THR A 54 16.40 -11.24 8.53
C THR A 54 15.51 -10.65 7.47
N PHE A 55 16.08 -9.76 6.65
CA PHE A 55 15.40 -9.10 5.54
C PHE A 55 15.84 -9.72 4.20
N ASP A 56 14.89 -10.22 3.41
CA ASP A 56 15.10 -10.79 2.09
C ASP A 56 14.78 -9.76 1.01
N PHE A 57 15.81 -9.04 0.56
CA PHE A 57 15.68 -8.04 -0.50
C PHE A 57 15.20 -8.64 -1.82
N ALA A 58 15.60 -9.87 -2.14
CA ALA A 58 15.23 -10.47 -3.41
C ALA A 58 13.74 -10.79 -3.46
N ASP A 59 13.14 -11.12 -2.31
CA ASP A 59 11.70 -11.31 -2.20
C ASP A 59 10.93 -10.02 -2.52
N VAL A 60 11.36 -8.87 -1.99
CA VAL A 60 10.76 -7.57 -2.33
C VAL A 60 10.93 -7.26 -3.82
N LEU A 61 12.14 -7.40 -4.35
CA LEU A 61 12.43 -7.12 -5.76
C LEU A 61 11.64 -8.01 -6.73
N TRP A 62 11.48 -9.29 -6.39
CA TRP A 62 10.63 -10.20 -7.16
C TRP A 62 9.18 -9.73 -7.18
N LYS A 63 8.66 -9.25 -6.05
CA LYS A 63 7.29 -8.71 -5.99
C LYS A 63 7.13 -7.41 -6.74
N VAL A 64 8.15 -6.54 -6.74
CA VAL A 64 8.18 -5.34 -7.58
C VAL A 64 8.02 -5.71 -9.04
N GLN A 65 8.78 -6.71 -9.50
CA GLN A 65 8.67 -7.22 -10.86
C GLN A 65 7.29 -7.83 -11.13
N ARG A 66 6.79 -8.68 -10.22
CA ARG A 66 5.46 -9.31 -10.34
C ARG A 66 4.34 -8.27 -10.40
N TRP A 67 4.43 -7.19 -9.61
CA TRP A 67 3.47 -6.10 -9.66
C TRP A 67 3.49 -5.41 -11.02
N LYS A 68 4.68 -5.04 -11.54
CA LYS A 68 4.82 -4.40 -12.86
C LYS A 68 4.26 -5.26 -13.99
N GLU A 69 4.49 -6.57 -13.94
CA GLU A 69 3.97 -7.51 -14.95
C GLU A 69 2.44 -7.67 -14.89
N LYS A 70 1.89 -7.76 -13.68
CA LYS A 70 0.47 -8.05 -13.47
C LYS A 70 -0.38 -6.79 -13.52
N PHE A 71 0.16 -5.66 -13.10
CA PHE A 71 -0.48 -4.34 -13.06
C PHE A 71 0.42 -3.26 -13.70
N PRO A 72 0.65 -3.32 -15.03
CA PRO A 72 1.56 -2.37 -15.71
C PRO A 72 1.09 -0.91 -15.67
N HIS A 73 -0.21 -0.68 -15.41
CA HIS A 73 -0.82 0.65 -15.38
C HIS A 73 -1.38 1.04 -13.99
N ILE A 74 -1.15 0.22 -12.96
CA ILE A 74 -1.57 0.56 -11.59
C ILE A 74 -0.33 0.91 -10.78
N ARG A 75 -0.24 2.17 -10.36
CA ARG A 75 0.89 2.66 -9.60
C ARG A 75 0.78 2.22 -8.13
N PRO A 76 1.80 1.55 -7.56
CA PRO A 76 1.77 1.16 -6.16
C PRO A 76 2.22 2.31 -5.26
N PHE A 77 1.39 2.60 -4.24
CA PHE A 77 1.72 3.39 -3.07
C PHE A 77 1.96 2.41 -1.92
N TYR A 78 3.22 2.20 -1.52
CA TYR A 78 3.56 1.26 -0.46
C TYR A 78 2.97 1.71 0.88
N ALA A 79 2.13 0.87 1.50
CA ALA A 79 1.53 1.18 2.79
C ALA A 79 2.55 1.04 3.94
N VAL A 80 3.10 2.18 4.38
CA VAL A 80 4.23 2.30 5.32
C VAL A 80 3.94 1.62 6.65
N LYS A 81 2.68 1.67 7.12
CA LYS A 81 2.18 0.99 8.33
C LYS A 81 2.52 -0.51 8.39
N THR A 82 2.78 -1.15 7.25
CA THR A 82 3.10 -2.58 7.18
C THR A 82 4.50 -2.86 7.69
N ASN A 83 5.49 -2.07 7.27
CA ASN A 83 6.88 -2.16 7.69
C ASN A 83 7.60 -0.85 7.35
N SER A 84 7.80 -0.01 8.36
CA SER A 84 8.47 1.29 8.24
C SER A 84 9.98 1.22 8.47
N ASP A 85 10.59 0.03 8.35
CA ASP A 85 12.03 -0.13 8.48
C ASP A 85 12.78 0.80 7.51
N PRO A 86 13.72 1.64 7.99
CA PRO A 86 14.40 2.62 7.16
C PRO A 86 15.14 2.02 5.96
N VAL A 87 15.61 0.77 6.06
CA VAL A 87 16.32 0.10 4.97
C VAL A 87 15.35 -0.29 3.87
N LEU A 88 14.15 -0.78 4.23
CA LEU A 88 13.09 -1.06 3.26
C LEU A 88 12.59 0.23 2.59
N LEU A 89 12.35 1.30 3.37
CA LEU A 89 11.90 2.57 2.81
C LEU A 89 12.92 3.14 1.82
N ARG A 90 14.22 3.14 2.15
CA ARG A 90 15.29 3.57 1.23
C ARG A 90 15.35 2.73 -0.03
N LEU A 91 15.20 1.40 0.09
CA LEU A 91 15.12 0.52 -1.07
C LEU A 91 13.95 0.92 -1.98
N LEU A 92 12.77 1.14 -1.41
CA LEU A 92 11.58 1.51 -2.19
C LEU A 92 11.72 2.89 -2.84
N VAL A 93 12.35 3.85 -2.16
CA VAL A 93 12.71 5.16 -2.74
C VAL A 93 13.63 4.97 -3.97
N LEU A 94 14.67 4.15 -3.86
CA LEU A 94 15.57 3.83 -5.00
C LEU A 94 14.86 3.12 -6.16
N LEU A 95 13.74 2.46 -5.87
CA LEU A 95 12.89 1.81 -6.87
C LEU A 95 11.76 2.72 -7.37
N GLU A 96 11.78 4.01 -7.02
CA GLU A 96 10.84 5.05 -7.44
C GLU A 96 9.40 4.78 -7.00
N PHE A 97 9.23 4.16 -5.83
CA PHE A 97 7.91 3.91 -5.26
C PHE A 97 7.24 5.18 -4.74
N SER A 98 5.91 5.14 -4.74
CA SER A 98 5.08 6.02 -3.93
C SER A 98 4.75 5.39 -2.58
N PHE A 99 4.18 6.16 -1.65
CA PHE A 99 3.96 5.74 -0.27
C PHE A 99 2.56 6.15 0.25
N ASP A 100 1.83 5.18 0.81
CA ASP A 100 0.66 5.41 1.68
C ASP A 100 1.17 5.62 3.11
N CYS A 101 0.94 6.83 3.63
CA CYS A 101 1.21 7.20 5.02
C CYS A 101 -0.10 7.48 5.76
N ALA A 102 -0.25 6.88 6.93
CA ALA A 102 -1.39 7.07 7.82
C ALA A 102 -1.14 8.06 8.96
N THR A 103 0.11 8.46 9.20
CA THR A 103 0.46 9.41 10.28
C THR A 103 1.55 10.39 9.85
N GLU A 104 1.65 11.51 10.57
CA GLU A 104 2.77 12.45 10.43
C GLU A 104 4.13 11.78 10.59
N GLY A 105 4.25 10.82 11.51
CA GLY A 105 5.46 10.05 11.74
C GLY A 105 5.86 9.21 10.53
N GLU A 106 4.89 8.61 9.84
CA GLU A 106 5.16 7.84 8.61
C GLU A 106 5.61 8.76 7.47
N ILE A 107 5.00 9.94 7.31
CA ILE A 107 5.48 10.96 6.36
C ILE A 107 6.94 11.31 6.67
N ARG A 108 7.28 11.55 7.94
CA ARG A 108 8.67 11.81 8.36
C ARG A 108 9.61 10.66 8.01
N TYR A 109 9.21 9.42 8.21
CA TYR A 109 10.04 8.26 7.86
C TYR A 109 10.33 8.20 6.36
N VAL A 110 9.34 8.43 5.51
CA VAL A 110 9.51 8.44 4.05
C VAL A 110 10.39 9.60 3.60
N LEU A 111 10.16 10.81 4.09
CA LEU A 111 10.98 11.97 3.76
C LEU A 111 12.44 11.79 4.21
N ASN A 112 12.66 11.25 5.41
CA ASN A 112 14.01 10.94 5.91
C ASN A 112 14.71 9.82 5.12
N ALA A 113 13.95 8.96 4.46
CA ALA A 113 14.47 7.95 3.54
C ALA A 113 14.79 8.52 2.14
N GLY A 114 14.49 9.80 1.88
CA GLY A 114 14.71 10.48 0.60
C GLY A 114 13.50 10.44 -0.34
N GLY A 115 12.31 10.09 0.14
CA GLY A 115 11.09 10.08 -0.67
C GLY A 115 10.64 11.49 -1.07
N ASP A 116 10.10 11.63 -2.28
CA ASP A 116 9.51 12.87 -2.77
C ASP A 116 8.10 13.06 -2.15
N PRO A 117 7.80 14.21 -1.50
CA PRO A 117 6.46 14.55 -1.01
C PRO A 117 5.34 14.33 -2.02
N LYS A 118 5.59 14.57 -3.33
CA LYS A 118 4.61 14.40 -4.41
C LYS A 118 4.19 12.94 -4.62
N ASN A 119 5.00 12.01 -4.15
CA ASN A 119 4.77 10.57 -4.23
C ASN A 119 4.21 10.01 -2.91
N ILE A 120 3.70 10.86 -2.02
CA ILE A 120 3.08 10.45 -0.75
C ILE A 120 1.59 10.75 -0.80
N ILE A 121 0.77 9.77 -0.43
CA ILE A 121 -0.63 9.98 -0.08
C ILE A 121 -0.77 9.91 1.46
N PHE A 122 -1.41 10.91 2.06
CA PHE A 122 -1.79 10.88 3.47
C PHE A 122 -3.18 10.22 3.59
N ALA A 123 -3.22 8.89 3.59
CA ALA A 123 -4.43 8.11 3.37
C ALA A 123 -5.30 7.86 4.62
N HIS A 124 -4.92 8.38 5.78
CA HIS A 124 -5.78 8.34 6.95
C HIS A 124 -6.94 9.33 6.80
N VAL A 125 -8.17 8.85 6.93
CA VAL A 125 -9.38 9.65 6.71
C VAL A 125 -9.70 10.63 7.83
N ILE A 126 -9.15 10.43 9.04
CA ILE A 126 -9.32 11.36 10.18
C ILE A 126 -7.96 11.90 10.62
N LYS A 127 -7.61 13.13 10.27
CA LYS A 127 -6.27 13.69 10.52
C LYS A 127 -6.28 14.72 11.65
N PRO A 128 -5.31 14.68 12.60
CA PRO A 128 -5.13 15.75 13.56
C PRO A 128 -4.76 17.08 12.87
N PRO A 129 -5.22 18.24 13.38
CA PRO A 129 -4.87 19.55 12.81
C PRO A 129 -3.35 19.77 12.63
N GLY A 130 -2.54 19.41 13.62
CA GLY A 130 -1.08 19.52 13.53
C GLY A 130 -0.48 18.69 12.40
N ALA A 131 -1.05 17.51 12.13
CA ALA A 131 -0.59 16.65 11.03
C ALA A 131 -0.98 17.24 9.65
N LEU A 132 -2.14 17.88 9.53
CA LEU A 132 -2.53 18.62 8.31
C LEU A 132 -1.59 19.80 8.05
N GLN A 133 -1.29 20.58 9.09
CA GLN A 133 -0.34 21.69 8.99
C GLN A 133 1.07 21.21 8.64
N TYR A 134 1.51 20.09 9.23
CA TYR A 134 2.79 19.49 8.88
C TYR A 134 2.81 19.04 7.41
N ALA A 135 1.80 18.27 6.97
CA ALA A 135 1.69 17.83 5.57
C ALA A 135 1.74 19.01 4.59
N SER A 136 1.06 20.11 4.92
CA SER A 136 1.14 21.38 4.17
C SER A 136 2.57 21.96 4.14
N SER A 137 3.23 22.03 5.29
CA SER A 137 4.58 22.58 5.40
C SER A 137 5.65 21.80 4.62
N VAL A 138 5.44 20.51 4.39
CA VAL A 138 6.38 19.64 3.65
C VAL A 138 5.91 19.30 2.23
N GLY A 139 4.78 19.87 1.79
CA GLY A 139 4.28 19.70 0.42
C GLY A 139 3.64 18.34 0.11
N VAL A 140 3.16 17.60 1.12
CA VAL A 140 2.34 16.40 0.92
C VAL A 140 0.89 16.83 0.76
N ASP A 141 0.49 17.10 -0.48
CA ASP A 141 -0.82 17.69 -0.83
C ASP A 141 -1.91 16.65 -1.12
N PHE A 142 -1.56 15.38 -1.26
CA PHE A 142 -2.48 14.32 -1.66
C PHE A 142 -2.99 13.55 -0.45
N MET A 143 -4.30 13.50 -0.22
CA MET A 143 -4.87 12.87 0.97
C MET A 143 -6.30 12.36 0.78
N THR A 144 -6.74 11.51 1.69
CA THR A 144 -8.11 10.96 1.70
C THR A 144 -8.98 11.65 2.74
N PHE A 145 -10.29 11.51 2.60
CA PHE A 145 -11.29 11.86 3.61
C PHE A 145 -12.53 10.97 3.43
N ASP A 146 -13.39 10.89 4.43
CA ASP A 146 -14.64 10.12 4.36
C ASP A 146 -15.86 10.83 4.96
N SER A 147 -15.70 12.05 5.46
CA SER A 147 -16.74 12.75 6.24
C SER A 147 -16.68 14.27 6.08
N LYS A 148 -17.81 14.94 6.36
CA LYS A 148 -17.92 16.41 6.33
C LYS A 148 -17.06 17.07 7.40
N GLU A 149 -16.95 16.45 8.56
CA GLU A 149 -16.13 16.90 9.68
C GLU A 149 -14.64 16.94 9.29
N GLU A 150 -14.18 15.97 8.50
CA GLU A 150 -12.82 15.99 7.97
C GLU A 150 -12.64 17.12 6.95
N LEU A 151 -13.61 17.32 6.04
CA LEU A 151 -13.57 18.42 5.07
C LEU A 151 -13.46 19.79 5.75
N LEU A 152 -14.17 20.01 6.86
CA LEU A 152 -14.05 21.25 7.65
C LEU A 152 -12.64 21.45 8.20
N LYS A 153 -11.98 20.39 8.67
CA LYS A 153 -10.58 20.47 9.12
C LYS A 153 -9.64 20.75 7.96
N ILE A 154 -9.79 20.06 6.83
CA ILE A 154 -8.96 20.26 5.64
C ILE A 154 -9.14 21.68 5.12
N HIS A 155 -10.36 22.17 4.97
CA HIS A 155 -10.64 23.55 4.56
C HIS A 155 -9.95 24.58 5.46
N LYS A 156 -9.92 24.33 6.78
CA LYS A 156 -9.28 25.24 7.74
C LYS A 156 -7.75 25.19 7.70
N TYR A 157 -7.16 24.01 7.58
CA TYR A 157 -5.72 23.82 7.82
C TYR A 157 -4.90 23.57 6.54
N TYR A 158 -5.52 23.08 5.47
CA TYR A 158 -4.87 22.80 4.18
C TYR A 158 -5.87 22.79 3.00
N PRO A 159 -6.47 23.93 2.64
CA PRO A 159 -7.52 24.01 1.61
C PRO A 159 -7.05 23.65 0.19
N GLU A 160 -5.76 23.80 -0.10
CA GLU A 160 -5.16 23.49 -1.41
C GLU A 160 -4.92 21.99 -1.65
N ALA A 161 -5.21 21.14 -0.66
CA ALA A 161 -5.00 19.70 -0.77
C ALA A 161 -5.83 19.07 -1.89
N ARG A 162 -5.25 18.07 -2.55
CA ARG A 162 -5.91 17.20 -3.52
C ARG A 162 -6.52 16.01 -2.80
N LEU A 163 -7.83 15.84 -2.91
CA LEU A 163 -8.60 14.95 -2.07
C LEU A 163 -9.16 13.75 -2.83
N LEU A 164 -9.12 12.57 -2.19
CA LEU A 164 -9.91 11.40 -2.57
C LEU A 164 -10.98 11.13 -1.53
N LEU A 165 -12.24 10.98 -1.97
CA LEU A 165 -13.30 10.47 -1.10
C LEU A 165 -13.11 8.97 -0.92
N ARG A 166 -12.90 8.50 0.31
CA ARG A 166 -12.83 7.08 0.62
C ARG A 166 -14.22 6.52 0.84
N LEU A 167 -14.59 5.49 0.09
CA LEU A 167 -15.86 4.78 0.24
C LEU A 167 -15.71 3.53 1.11
N THR A 168 -16.80 3.17 1.78
CA THR A 168 -16.97 1.87 2.41
C THR A 168 -16.99 0.79 1.31
N PRO A 169 -16.13 -0.23 1.37
CA PRO A 169 -16.13 -1.32 0.39
C PRO A 169 -17.35 -2.24 0.51
N GLU A 170 -17.78 -2.81 -0.61
CA GLU A 170 -18.88 -3.77 -0.67
C GLU A 170 -18.41 -5.22 -0.49
N ASP A 171 -19.30 -6.09 0.00
CA ASP A 171 -19.11 -7.55 0.09
C ASP A 171 -17.79 -7.99 0.75
N VAL A 172 -17.36 -7.27 1.79
CA VAL A 172 -16.07 -7.50 2.44
C VAL A 172 -16.00 -8.89 3.07
N LYS A 173 -15.00 -9.68 2.63
CA LYS A 173 -14.58 -10.93 3.29
C LYS A 173 -13.06 -10.95 3.40
N CYS A 174 -12.54 -10.32 4.45
CA CYS A 174 -11.11 -10.20 4.70
C CYS A 174 -10.75 -10.59 6.14
N SER A 175 -9.45 -10.68 6.45
CA SER A 175 -9.00 -11.03 7.81
C SER A 175 -8.94 -9.81 8.73
N PHE A 176 -8.84 -8.61 8.16
CA PHE A 176 -8.82 -7.34 8.88
C PHE A 176 -9.83 -6.39 8.25
N ASP A 177 -11.08 -6.48 8.69
CA ASP A 177 -12.15 -5.62 8.23
C ASP A 177 -11.98 -4.20 8.81
N LEU A 178 -12.12 -3.22 7.93
CA LEU A 178 -11.95 -1.80 8.22
C LEU A 178 -13.23 -1.00 7.93
N SER A 179 -14.25 -1.63 7.35
CA SER A 179 -15.50 -0.97 6.91
C SER A 179 -16.29 -0.37 8.07
N ASP A 180 -16.32 -1.04 9.23
CA ASP A 180 -16.99 -0.52 10.44
C ASP A 180 -16.41 0.80 10.98
N LYS A 181 -15.20 1.17 10.55
CA LYS A 181 -14.45 2.33 11.11
C LYS A 181 -14.15 3.42 10.11
N PHE A 182 -14.08 3.09 8.81
CA PHE A 182 -13.54 3.96 7.79
C PHE A 182 -14.31 3.81 6.48
N GLY A 183 -14.61 4.94 5.85
CA GLY A 183 -15.31 4.99 4.58
C GLY A 183 -16.65 5.72 4.69
N CYS A 184 -16.98 6.46 3.63
CA CYS A 184 -18.29 7.03 3.41
C CYS A 184 -19.16 5.98 2.75
N ASP A 185 -20.37 5.78 3.28
CA ASP A 185 -21.35 4.93 2.62
C ASP A 185 -21.73 5.52 1.26
N ALA A 186 -21.99 4.63 0.29
CA ALA A 186 -22.27 5.04 -1.08
C ALA A 186 -23.51 5.95 -1.19
N GLU A 187 -24.46 5.77 -0.26
CA GLU A 187 -25.68 6.58 -0.16
C GLU A 187 -25.40 8.03 0.26
N ASP A 188 -24.39 8.24 1.11
CA ASP A 188 -24.00 9.56 1.63
C ASP A 188 -22.97 10.28 0.74
N ALA A 189 -22.31 9.55 -0.17
CA ALA A 189 -21.20 10.05 -0.97
C ALA A 189 -21.54 11.35 -1.71
N MET A 190 -22.76 11.48 -2.25
CA MET A 190 -23.17 12.67 -3.00
C MET A 190 -23.39 13.89 -2.11
N ASP A 191 -23.91 13.69 -0.89
CA ASP A 191 -24.09 14.74 0.10
C ASP A 191 -22.73 15.26 0.61
N VAL A 192 -21.79 14.34 0.86
CA VAL A 192 -20.40 14.66 1.21
C VAL A 192 -19.68 15.41 0.09
N LEU A 193 -19.82 14.96 -1.17
CA LEU A 193 -19.23 15.63 -2.33
C LEU A 193 -19.83 17.02 -2.56
N SER A 194 -21.15 17.18 -2.41
CA SER A 194 -21.79 18.49 -2.53
C SER A 194 -21.22 19.46 -1.49
N PHE A 195 -21.04 19.01 -0.25
CA PHE A 195 -20.45 19.83 0.80
C PHE A 195 -18.98 20.19 0.52
N ALA A 196 -18.19 19.29 -0.06
CA ALA A 196 -16.83 19.61 -0.51
C ALA A 196 -16.82 20.72 -1.58
N LYS A 197 -17.82 20.73 -2.47
CA LYS A 197 -17.98 21.77 -3.50
C LYS A 197 -18.34 23.12 -2.89
N ASP A 198 -19.22 23.15 -1.91
CA ASP A 198 -19.58 24.38 -1.17
C ASP A 198 -18.36 25.01 -0.48
N LEU A 199 -17.44 24.17 0.01
CA LEU A 199 -16.17 24.59 0.60
C LEU A 199 -15.07 24.91 -0.43
N SER A 200 -15.36 24.78 -1.73
CA SER A 200 -14.40 24.96 -2.83
C SER A 200 -13.15 24.08 -2.72
N LEU A 201 -13.28 22.87 -2.15
CA LEU A 201 -12.18 21.92 -2.01
C LEU A 201 -11.95 21.11 -3.29
N ASN A 202 -10.68 20.77 -3.54
CA ASN A 202 -10.27 20.06 -4.74
C ASN A 202 -10.36 18.54 -4.57
N VAL A 203 -11.54 17.97 -4.77
CA VAL A 203 -11.74 16.51 -4.83
C VAL A 203 -11.44 16.00 -6.24
N ILE A 204 -10.42 15.16 -6.36
CA ILE A 204 -9.87 14.69 -7.64
C ILE A 204 -10.14 13.20 -7.91
N GLY A 205 -10.87 12.52 -7.03
CA GLY A 205 -11.14 11.10 -7.21
C GLY A 205 -11.75 10.41 -6.00
N ILE A 206 -11.71 9.09 -6.07
CA ILE A 206 -12.32 8.18 -5.10
C ILE A 206 -11.29 7.14 -4.68
N SER A 207 -11.34 6.70 -3.43
CA SER A 207 -10.58 5.56 -2.93
C SER A 207 -11.49 4.54 -2.24
N PHE A 208 -11.01 3.31 -2.10
CA PHE A 208 -11.59 2.31 -1.21
C PHE A 208 -10.50 1.36 -0.71
N HIS A 209 -10.80 0.54 0.29
CA HIS A 209 -9.88 -0.52 0.73
C HIS A 209 -10.68 -1.71 1.24
N VAL A 210 -10.59 -2.86 0.57
CA VAL A 210 -11.37 -4.10 0.88
C VAL A 210 -10.91 -4.85 2.14
N GLY A 211 -10.24 -4.15 3.07
CA GLY A 211 -9.60 -4.72 4.24
C GLY A 211 -8.34 -5.56 3.99
N GLY A 212 -7.64 -5.91 5.08
CA GLY A 212 -6.35 -6.59 5.02
C GLY A 212 -6.48 -8.09 4.74
N LEU A 213 -5.58 -8.63 3.90
CA LEU A 213 -5.57 -10.03 3.48
C LEU A 213 -6.93 -10.47 2.92
N CYS A 214 -7.43 -9.73 1.94
CA CYS A 214 -8.69 -10.05 1.28
C CYS A 214 -8.58 -11.40 0.55
N LYS A 215 -9.56 -12.28 0.80
CA LYS A 215 -9.63 -13.61 0.20
C LYS A 215 -10.74 -13.73 -0.84
N ASN A 216 -11.56 -12.69 -0.99
CA ASN A 216 -12.68 -12.65 -1.92
C ASN A 216 -12.41 -11.61 -3.01
N PRO A 217 -11.94 -12.02 -4.20
CA PRO A 217 -11.72 -11.11 -5.32
C PRO A 217 -12.95 -10.28 -5.70
N ASN A 218 -14.16 -10.85 -5.53
CA ASN A 218 -15.40 -10.17 -5.89
C ASN A 218 -15.66 -8.88 -5.10
N SER A 219 -15.10 -8.74 -3.88
CA SER A 219 -15.19 -7.50 -3.10
C SER A 219 -14.58 -6.32 -3.87
N TYR A 220 -13.50 -6.55 -4.64
CA TYR A 220 -12.93 -5.51 -5.51
C TYR A 220 -13.87 -5.16 -6.66
N ALA A 221 -14.43 -6.17 -7.36
CA ALA A 221 -15.32 -5.90 -8.50
C ALA A 221 -16.59 -5.14 -8.10
N ALA A 222 -17.24 -5.56 -7.01
CA ALA A 222 -18.41 -4.88 -6.47
C ALA A 222 -18.09 -3.42 -6.11
N THR A 223 -17.00 -3.21 -5.35
CA THR A 223 -16.61 -1.86 -4.93
C THR A 223 -16.18 -0.97 -6.11
N ILE A 224 -15.44 -1.50 -7.10
CA ILE A 224 -15.05 -0.77 -8.32
C ILE A 224 -16.29 -0.32 -9.10
N LYS A 225 -17.31 -1.17 -9.22
CA LYS A 225 -18.57 -0.81 -9.86
C LYS A 225 -19.25 0.36 -9.15
N THR A 226 -19.31 0.32 -7.82
CA THR A 226 -19.90 1.40 -7.01
C THR A 226 -19.10 2.70 -7.12
N CYS A 227 -17.77 2.60 -7.09
CA CYS A 227 -16.89 3.74 -7.37
C CYS A 227 -17.18 4.34 -8.75
N GLY A 228 -17.34 3.51 -9.79
CA GLY A 228 -17.66 3.97 -11.16
C GLY A 228 -18.98 4.76 -11.22
N ASN A 229 -20.01 4.30 -10.52
CA ASN A 229 -21.29 5.02 -10.43
C ASN A 229 -21.12 6.40 -9.77
N ILE A 230 -20.43 6.46 -8.62
CA ILE A 230 -20.18 7.72 -7.90
C ILE A 230 -19.26 8.63 -8.71
N PHE A 231 -18.31 8.07 -9.46
CA PHE A 231 -17.43 8.83 -10.34
C PHE A 231 -18.24 9.62 -11.40
N GLN A 232 -19.21 8.95 -12.03
CA GLN A 232 -20.09 9.59 -13.02
C GLN A 232 -21.01 10.64 -12.39
N LEU A 233 -21.51 10.40 -11.18
CA LEU A 233 -22.32 11.39 -10.45
C LEU A 233 -21.49 12.60 -10.01
N GLY A 234 -20.27 12.39 -9.51
CA GLY A 234 -19.35 13.47 -9.14
C GLY A 234 -18.95 14.34 -10.32
N LYS A 235 -18.74 13.76 -11.51
CA LYS A 235 -18.55 14.53 -12.75
C LYS A 235 -19.75 15.42 -13.08
N LYS A 236 -20.98 14.93 -12.89
CA LYS A 236 -22.20 15.74 -13.08
C LYS A 236 -22.32 16.88 -12.06
N LEU A 237 -21.75 16.73 -10.86
CA LEU A 237 -21.59 17.82 -9.88
C LEU A 237 -20.48 18.81 -10.25
N GLY A 238 -19.70 18.54 -11.29
CA GLY A 238 -18.63 19.42 -11.78
C GLY A 238 -17.28 19.19 -11.08
N PHE A 239 -17.00 17.97 -10.62
CA PHE A 239 -15.65 17.57 -10.24
C PHE A 239 -14.87 17.04 -11.45
N ASP A 240 -13.58 17.35 -11.52
CA ASP A 240 -12.66 16.77 -12.50
C ASP A 240 -11.95 15.55 -11.87
N PHE A 241 -12.69 14.45 -11.75
CA PHE A 241 -12.11 13.23 -11.19
C PHE A 241 -11.14 12.58 -12.17
N LYS A 242 -9.90 12.36 -11.70
CA LYS A 242 -8.78 11.79 -12.44
C LYS A 242 -8.20 10.54 -11.79
N ILE A 243 -8.50 10.25 -10.53
CA ILE A 243 -7.85 9.17 -9.78
C ILE A 243 -8.88 8.20 -9.20
N LEU A 244 -8.63 6.90 -9.39
CA LEU A 244 -9.23 5.85 -8.57
C LEU A 244 -8.12 5.14 -7.80
N ASP A 245 -8.26 5.11 -6.48
CA ASP A 245 -7.41 4.31 -5.61
C ASP A 245 -8.16 3.03 -5.17
N ILE A 246 -7.64 1.88 -5.58
CA ILE A 246 -8.23 0.57 -5.27
C ILE A 246 -7.76 0.00 -3.92
N GLY A 247 -6.95 0.76 -3.18
CA GLY A 247 -6.46 0.43 -1.86
C GLY A 247 -5.56 -0.79 -1.83
N GLY A 248 -5.50 -1.42 -0.66
CA GLY A 248 -4.69 -2.62 -0.41
C GLY A 248 -5.52 -3.89 -0.29
N GLY A 249 -5.03 -4.83 0.51
CA GLY A 249 -5.66 -6.15 0.73
C GLY A 249 -4.95 -7.29 0.00
N PHE A 250 -4.05 -6.98 -0.92
CA PHE A 250 -3.16 -7.94 -1.58
C PHE A 250 -2.23 -8.63 -0.57
N THR A 251 -2.09 -9.95 -0.71
CA THR A 251 -1.13 -10.75 0.05
C THR A 251 0.02 -11.20 -0.85
N GLY A 252 1.24 -11.08 -0.34
CA GLY A 252 2.47 -11.57 -0.98
C GLY A 252 3.12 -12.69 -0.19
N CYS A 253 2.39 -13.32 0.73
CA CYS A 253 2.88 -14.43 1.52
C CYS A 253 3.10 -15.68 0.64
N LYS A 254 3.97 -16.58 1.07
CA LYS A 254 4.20 -17.85 0.35
C LYS A 254 2.88 -18.61 0.15
N GLY A 255 2.61 -19.02 -1.08
CA GLY A 255 1.40 -19.77 -1.45
C GLY A 255 0.19 -18.92 -1.84
N SER A 256 0.30 -17.57 -1.87
CA SER A 256 -0.81 -16.70 -2.28
C SER A 256 -0.81 -16.28 -3.75
N ASP A 257 0.09 -16.84 -4.57
CA ASP A 257 0.27 -16.41 -5.97
C ASP A 257 -0.98 -16.59 -6.82
N ALA A 258 -1.67 -17.73 -6.69
CA ALA A 258 -2.91 -18.02 -7.42
C ALA A 258 -4.04 -17.05 -7.03
N LEU A 259 -4.16 -16.74 -5.73
CA LEU A 259 -5.13 -15.76 -5.25
C LEU A 259 -4.81 -14.35 -5.77
N PHE A 260 -3.53 -13.96 -5.78
CA PHE A 260 -3.15 -12.67 -6.36
C PHE A 260 -3.48 -12.61 -7.86
N ASP A 261 -3.22 -13.68 -8.61
CA ASP A 261 -3.56 -13.75 -10.03
C ASP A 261 -5.07 -13.67 -10.29
N GLU A 262 -5.89 -14.30 -9.45
CA GLU A 262 -7.34 -14.19 -9.49
C GLU A 262 -7.82 -12.75 -9.20
N ILE A 263 -7.30 -12.12 -8.14
CA ILE A 263 -7.58 -10.72 -7.80
C ILE A 263 -7.22 -9.80 -8.97
N VAL A 264 -6.05 -9.98 -9.58
CA VAL A 264 -5.61 -9.20 -10.75
C VAL A 264 -6.60 -9.32 -11.91
N GLN A 265 -7.08 -10.53 -12.21
CA GLN A 265 -8.04 -10.76 -13.30
C GLN A 265 -9.37 -10.06 -13.01
N VAL A 266 -9.89 -10.20 -11.79
CA VAL A 266 -11.16 -9.60 -11.38
C VAL A 266 -11.08 -8.07 -11.41
N ILE A 267 -10.01 -7.48 -10.88
CA ILE A 267 -9.79 -6.03 -10.91
C ILE A 267 -9.70 -5.52 -12.35
N LYS A 268 -8.96 -6.20 -13.23
CA LYS A 268 -8.85 -5.80 -14.63
C LYS A 268 -10.19 -5.82 -15.36
N SER A 269 -11.02 -6.84 -15.14
CA SER A 269 -12.35 -6.91 -15.74
C SER A 269 -13.23 -5.76 -15.24
N ALA A 270 -13.28 -5.58 -13.91
CA ALA A 270 -14.10 -4.55 -13.29
C ALA A 270 -13.68 -3.13 -13.73
N LEU A 271 -12.37 -2.83 -13.81
CA LEU A 271 -11.88 -1.56 -14.31
C LEU A 271 -12.28 -1.34 -15.78
N LYS A 272 -12.11 -2.34 -16.63
CA LYS A 272 -12.48 -2.25 -18.06
C LYS A 272 -13.98 -1.99 -18.26
N GLU A 273 -14.81 -2.56 -17.40
CA GLU A 273 -16.27 -2.41 -17.46
C GLU A 273 -16.76 -1.05 -16.94
N ASN A 274 -16.13 -0.52 -15.90
CA ASN A 274 -16.65 0.64 -15.16
C ASN A 274 -15.87 1.95 -15.38
N PHE A 275 -14.63 1.87 -15.88
CA PHE A 275 -13.73 2.99 -16.11
C PHE A 275 -13.16 2.94 -17.54
N THR A 276 -13.97 3.37 -18.50
CA THR A 276 -13.63 3.31 -19.94
C THR A 276 -12.91 4.55 -20.47
N GLU A 277 -12.81 5.60 -19.65
CA GLU A 277 -12.17 6.87 -20.03
C GLU A 277 -10.64 6.76 -19.89
N PRO A 278 -9.87 7.23 -20.89
CA PRO A 278 -8.42 7.00 -20.96
C PRO A 278 -7.62 7.80 -19.91
N ASP A 279 -8.20 8.85 -19.34
CA ASP A 279 -7.49 9.83 -18.50
C ASP A 279 -7.61 9.55 -16.99
N ILE A 280 -8.02 8.34 -16.60
CA ILE A 280 -8.16 7.96 -15.19
C ILE A 280 -6.92 7.19 -14.75
N GLU A 281 -6.15 7.78 -13.83
CA GLU A 281 -5.05 7.12 -13.16
C GLU A 281 -5.59 6.14 -12.10
N ILE A 282 -5.11 4.91 -12.16
CA ILE A 282 -5.42 3.90 -11.15
C ILE A 282 -4.21 3.73 -10.25
N ILE A 283 -4.40 3.92 -8.95
CA ILE A 283 -3.38 3.67 -7.92
C ILE A 283 -3.86 2.56 -6.98
N ALA A 284 -2.94 2.00 -6.22
CA ALA A 284 -3.25 1.01 -5.18
C ALA A 284 -2.32 1.20 -3.98
N GLU A 285 -2.71 0.65 -2.82
CA GLU A 285 -1.99 0.76 -1.55
C GLU A 285 -1.44 -0.60 -1.03
N PRO A 286 -0.63 -1.35 -1.81
CA PRO A 286 -0.10 -2.64 -1.39
C PRO A 286 0.92 -2.50 -0.24
N GLY A 287 0.58 -3.06 0.91
CA GLY A 287 1.49 -3.17 2.06
C GLY A 287 2.07 -4.58 2.22
N THR A 288 1.23 -5.48 2.76
CA THR A 288 1.59 -6.89 3.03
C THR A 288 2.02 -7.64 1.79
N PHE A 289 1.57 -7.23 0.61
CA PHE A 289 2.13 -7.73 -0.64
C PHE A 289 3.65 -7.59 -0.66
N PHE A 290 4.20 -6.38 -0.56
CA PHE A 290 5.65 -6.18 -0.66
C PHE A 290 6.43 -6.67 0.56
N ALA A 291 5.93 -6.44 1.77
CA ALA A 291 6.71 -6.67 2.99
C ALA A 291 6.41 -7.99 3.72
N GLY A 292 5.29 -8.66 3.41
CA GLY A 292 4.75 -9.74 4.26
C GLY A 292 5.67 -10.96 4.42
N SER A 293 6.34 -11.40 3.36
CA SER A 293 7.32 -12.49 3.42
C SER A 293 8.77 -12.04 3.36
N ALA A 294 9.00 -10.73 3.26
CA ALA A 294 10.35 -10.16 3.14
C ALA A 294 11.11 -10.21 4.46
N VAL A 295 10.42 -10.42 5.59
CA VAL A 295 11.03 -10.45 6.92
C VAL A 295 10.77 -11.78 7.60
N SER A 296 11.81 -12.38 8.16
CA SER A 296 11.70 -13.57 9.02
C SER A 296 12.27 -13.26 10.40
N LEU A 297 11.54 -13.66 11.46
CA LEU A 297 12.03 -13.64 12.84
C LEU A 297 12.67 -14.99 13.16
N THR A 298 13.95 -14.98 13.50
CA THR A 298 14.66 -16.14 14.04
C THR A 298 14.76 -16.00 15.55
N THR A 299 14.40 -17.05 16.29
CA THR A 299 14.45 -17.09 17.75
C THR A 299 15.03 -18.41 18.23
N ALA A 300 15.74 -18.37 19.36
CA ALA A 300 16.31 -19.56 19.99
C ALA A 300 15.25 -20.26 20.85
N ILE A 301 15.22 -21.60 20.79
CA ILE A 301 14.42 -22.40 21.72
C ILE A 301 15.12 -22.35 23.09
N CYS A 302 14.59 -21.58 24.03
CA CYS A 302 15.17 -21.43 25.37
C CYS A 302 14.88 -22.60 26.32
N GLY A 303 13.95 -23.50 25.95
CA GLY A 303 13.62 -24.66 26.76
C GLY A 303 12.57 -25.55 26.12
N LYS A 304 12.54 -26.83 26.52
CA LYS A 304 11.56 -27.82 26.08
C LYS A 304 11.04 -28.59 27.30
N LYS A 305 9.73 -28.52 27.55
CA LYS A 305 9.07 -29.29 28.63
C LYS A 305 8.21 -30.39 28.03
N LYS A 306 8.51 -31.66 28.32
CA LYS A 306 7.67 -32.79 27.93
C LYS A 306 6.44 -32.87 28.85
N ARG A 307 5.24 -33.00 28.29
CA ARG A 307 4.00 -33.26 29.05
C ARG A 307 3.35 -34.53 28.49
N ASN A 308 2.96 -35.45 29.36
CA ASN A 308 2.11 -36.59 28.98
C ASN A 308 0.66 -36.12 29.01
N VAL A 309 0.21 -35.48 27.92
CA VAL A 309 -1.20 -35.11 27.76
C VAL A 309 -1.90 -36.29 27.09
N GLN A 310 -2.81 -36.98 27.79
CA GLN A 310 -3.78 -37.84 27.11
C GLN A 310 -4.73 -36.92 26.34
N CYS A 311 -4.56 -36.83 25.01
CA CYS A 311 -5.59 -36.24 24.16
C CYS A 311 -6.84 -37.12 24.25
N LYS A 312 -7.87 -36.65 24.96
CA LYS A 312 -9.21 -37.20 24.78
C LYS A 312 -9.73 -36.68 23.45
N THR A 313 -9.71 -37.51 22.42
CA THR A 313 -10.49 -37.26 21.20
C THR A 313 -11.95 -37.35 21.60
N VAL A 314 -12.65 -36.22 21.65
CA VAL A 314 -14.11 -36.22 21.76
C VAL A 314 -14.62 -36.37 20.33
N ASN A 315 -15.03 -37.59 19.95
CA ASN A 315 -15.86 -37.75 18.77
C ASN A 315 -17.21 -37.13 19.10
N GLY A 316 -17.53 -36.00 18.47
CA GLY A 316 -18.85 -35.39 18.56
C GLY A 316 -19.87 -36.29 17.87
N ASN A 317 -20.93 -36.63 18.60
CA ASN A 317 -22.19 -37.12 18.04
C ASN A 317 -23.01 -35.96 17.50
#